data_AF-H1VE30-F1
#
_entry.id   AF-H1VE30-F1
#
_cell.length_a   1.000
_cell.length_b   1.000
_cell.length_c   1.000
_cell.angle_alpha   90.00
_cell.angle_beta   90.00
_cell.angle_gamma   90.00
#
_symmetry.space_group_name_H-M   'P 1'
#
loop_
_entity.id
_entity.type
_entity.pdbx_description
1 polymer ?
#
loop_
_entity_poly.entity_id
_entity_poly.type
_entity_poly.pdbx_seq_one_letter_code
_entity_poly.pdbx_strand_id
1 'polypeptide(L)'
;MAQVQGAIGQSLTEEEAIAIACLATAGIYNALEIYVLIFTTFQRRSGRYFWSMLVANTGILLHACGGLGRYLQPTRTPIPGVFAHVGWYCMVTGQSVVLWSRLHLVVYSRVTIRLVLAMILTSFFCIHVPQTVLFSGVWASSDPQWTERFRVFEKVSLMTFTLQETVITGIFVQAGYRNFKSLFEFKAREARVLLSYLVSMFVLVFVLDTGLVVLEYMELFVFQTTSKPIVYSIKLKVEFAVLQKLLVFTKMRSCDCHGLEDIPRGAKAMPQTNETTVATTVH
;
A
#
# COMPACT_ATOMS: atom_id res chain seq x y z
N MET A 1 -6.07 -27.83 14.96
CA MET A 1 -4.83 -28.40 14.37
C MET A 1 -4.86 -28.43 12.84
N ALA A 2 -5.87 -29.06 12.20
CA ALA A 2 -5.90 -29.27 10.75
C ALA A 2 -5.82 -28.00 9.88
N GLN A 3 -6.49 -26.91 10.27
CA GLN A 3 -6.53 -25.65 9.51
C GLN A 3 -5.16 -24.95 9.39
N VAL A 4 -4.29 -25.07 10.41
CA VAL A 4 -2.97 -24.42 10.41
C VAL A 4 -1.90 -25.33 9.80
N GLN A 5 -2.06 -26.65 9.96
CA GLN A 5 -1.14 -27.67 9.45
C GLN A 5 -1.41 -28.08 7.98
N GLY A 6 -2.38 -27.45 7.30
CA GLY A 6 -2.65 -27.68 5.87
C GLY A 6 -3.37 -28.98 5.54
N ALA A 7 -3.77 -29.80 6.52
CA ALA A 7 -4.54 -31.03 6.29
C ALA A 7 -6.03 -30.75 6.13
N ILE A 8 -6.39 -29.79 5.26
CA ILE A 8 -7.75 -29.28 5.10
C ILE A 8 -8.43 -29.86 3.85
N GLY A 9 -7.67 -30.35 2.87
CA GLY A 9 -8.21 -30.86 1.61
C GLY A 9 -9.18 -32.04 1.74
N GLN A 10 -9.19 -32.75 2.87
CA GLN A 10 -10.11 -33.86 3.14
C GLN A 10 -11.39 -33.46 3.88
N SER A 11 -11.46 -32.23 4.43
CA SER A 11 -12.61 -31.75 5.22
C SER A 11 -13.32 -30.54 4.62
N LEU A 12 -12.88 -30.07 3.45
CA LEU A 12 -13.50 -28.96 2.73
C LEU A 12 -14.55 -29.49 1.77
N THR A 13 -15.66 -28.75 1.64
CA THR A 13 -16.61 -28.96 0.55
C THR A 13 -15.95 -28.65 -0.79
N GLU A 14 -16.48 -29.23 -1.88
CA GLU A 14 -16.00 -28.97 -3.23
C GLU A 14 -16.06 -27.47 -3.58
N GLU A 15 -17.13 -26.80 -3.14
CA GLU A 15 -17.32 -25.36 -3.32
C GLU A 15 -16.22 -24.53 -2.65
N GLU A 16 -15.87 -24.86 -1.41
CA GLU A 16 -14.80 -24.17 -0.67
C GLU A 16 -13.44 -24.39 -1.33
N ALA A 17 -13.15 -25.61 -1.79
CA ALA A 17 -11.90 -25.92 -2.47
C ALA A 17 -11.75 -25.13 -3.79
N ILE A 18 -12.82 -25.03 -4.58
CA ILE A 18 -12.85 -24.21 -5.79
C ILE A 18 -12.62 -22.73 -5.45
N ALA A 19 -13.33 -22.20 -4.44
CA ALA A 19 -13.18 -20.81 -4.02
C ALA A 19 -11.74 -20.49 -3.58
N ILE A 20 -11.12 -21.38 -2.79
CA ILE A 20 -9.73 -21.25 -2.34
C ILE A 20 -8.77 -21.26 -3.54
N ALA A 21 -8.95 -22.19 -4.47
CA ALA A 21 -8.12 -22.28 -5.66
C ALA A 21 -8.25 -21.02 -6.54
N CYS A 22 -9.47 -20.52 -6.75
CA CYS A 22 -9.73 -19.27 -7.46
C CYS A 22 -9.05 -18.07 -6.79
N LEU A 23 -9.15 -17.94 -5.46
CA LEU A 23 -8.52 -16.85 -4.72
C LEU A 23 -6.99 -16.91 -4.79
N ALA A 24 -6.40 -18.10 -4.60
CA ALA A 24 -4.96 -18.28 -4.67
C ALA A 24 -4.42 -17.98 -6.08
N THR A 25 -5.06 -18.52 -7.12
CA THR A 25 -4.65 -18.33 -8.52
C THR A 25 -4.83 -16.89 -8.98
N ALA A 26 -5.91 -16.20 -8.59
CA ALA A 26 -6.08 -14.77 -8.85
C ALA A 26 -5.02 -13.92 -8.11
N GLY A 27 -4.61 -14.32 -6.90
CA GLY A 27 -3.48 -13.69 -6.20
C GLY A 27 -2.17 -13.84 -6.97
N ILE A 28 -1.88 -15.04 -7.48
CA ILE A 28 -0.68 -15.32 -8.30
C ILE A 28 -0.72 -14.49 -9.59
N TYR A 29 -1.84 -14.48 -10.30
CA TYR A 29 -2.02 -13.68 -11.52
C TYR A 29 -1.74 -12.19 -11.26
N ASN A 30 -2.35 -11.62 -10.21
CA ASN A 30 -2.13 -10.23 -9.85
C ASN A 30 -0.66 -9.95 -9.49
N ALA A 31 0.01 -10.85 -8.77
CA ALA A 31 1.43 -10.71 -8.46
C ALA A 31 2.30 -10.68 -9.73
N LEU A 32 2.00 -11.54 -10.71
CA LEU A 32 2.68 -11.55 -12.01
C LEU A 32 2.46 -10.25 -12.79
N GLU A 33 1.22 -9.75 -12.82
CA GLU A 33 0.91 -8.46 -13.44
C GLU A 33 1.67 -7.31 -12.76
N ILE A 34 1.76 -7.32 -11.43
CA ILE A 34 2.52 -6.30 -10.68
C ILE A 34 4.01 -6.36 -11.01
N TYR A 35 4.61 -7.53 -11.26
CA TYR A 35 6.00 -7.58 -11.74
C TYR A 35 6.14 -6.83 -13.08
N VAL A 36 5.22 -7.06 -14.02
CA VAL A 36 5.21 -6.34 -15.30
C VAL A 36 5.09 -4.83 -15.05
N LEU A 37 4.16 -4.38 -14.19
CA LEU A 37 4.01 -2.96 -13.84
C LEU A 37 5.28 -2.36 -13.21
N ILE A 38 5.91 -3.08 -12.29
CA ILE A 38 7.17 -2.66 -11.64
C ILE A 38 8.27 -2.48 -12.68
N PHE A 39 8.50 -3.48 -13.54
CA PHE A 39 9.60 -3.45 -14.49
C PHE A 39 9.38 -2.50 -15.67
N THR A 40 8.12 -2.23 -16.05
CA THR A 40 7.79 -1.28 -17.12
C THR A 40 7.82 0.18 -16.66
N THR A 41 7.52 0.47 -15.40
CA THR A 41 7.43 1.86 -14.91
C THR A 41 8.73 2.37 -14.30
N PHE A 42 9.50 1.53 -13.61
CA PHE A 42 10.76 1.97 -12.99
C PHE A 42 11.93 1.91 -13.97
N GLN A 43 12.24 3.05 -14.59
CA GLN A 43 13.44 3.18 -15.44
C GLN A 43 14.75 3.12 -14.65
N ARG A 44 14.77 3.57 -13.38
CA ARG A 44 15.91 3.42 -12.45
C ARG A 44 15.55 2.45 -11.32
N ARG A 45 16.24 1.30 -11.28
CA ARG A 45 15.99 0.18 -10.35
C ARG A 45 16.71 0.29 -8.99
N SER A 46 17.11 1.49 -8.57
CA SER A 46 17.93 1.68 -7.36
C SER A 46 17.19 2.30 -6.17
N GLY A 47 15.94 2.75 -6.34
CA GLY A 47 15.19 3.41 -5.28
C GLY A 47 14.71 2.45 -4.18
N ARG A 48 14.63 2.92 -2.93
CA ARG A 48 14.04 2.16 -1.80
C ARG A 48 12.60 1.73 -2.08
N TYR A 49 11.85 2.59 -2.78
CA TYR A 49 10.49 2.28 -3.24
C TYR A 49 10.47 1.06 -4.17
N PHE A 50 11.39 0.99 -5.15
CA PHE A 50 11.47 -0.15 -6.08
C PHE A 50 11.72 -1.46 -5.33
N TRP A 51 12.73 -1.48 -4.45
CA TRP A 51 13.09 -2.68 -3.70
C TRP A 51 12.00 -3.11 -2.72
N SER A 52 11.37 -2.18 -2.01
CA SER A 52 10.25 -2.50 -1.11
C SER A 52 9.05 -3.05 -1.87
N MET A 53 8.70 -2.47 -3.01
CA MET A 53 7.64 -2.95 -3.89
C MET A 53 7.92 -4.35 -4.43
N LEU A 54 9.16 -4.60 -4.86
CA LEU A 54 9.60 -5.89 -5.39
C LEU A 54 9.55 -6.97 -4.29
N VAL A 55 10.05 -6.67 -3.09
CA VAL A 55 10.04 -7.59 -1.95
C VAL A 55 8.60 -7.88 -1.50
N ALA A 56 7.74 -6.86 -1.41
CA ALA A 56 6.33 -7.02 -1.08
C ALA A 56 5.62 -7.94 -2.10
N ASN A 57 5.81 -7.68 -3.40
CA ASN A 57 5.20 -8.48 -4.46
C ASN A 57 5.72 -9.92 -4.49
N THR A 58 7.03 -10.10 -4.25
CA THR A 58 7.62 -11.44 -4.12
C THR A 58 7.05 -12.17 -2.90
N GLY A 59 6.83 -11.47 -1.79
CA GLY A 59 6.15 -12.01 -0.61
C GLY A 59 4.73 -12.50 -0.92
N ILE A 60 3.96 -11.73 -1.69
CA ILE A 60 2.61 -12.13 -2.15
C ILE A 60 2.68 -13.43 -2.94
N LEU A 61 3.60 -13.53 -3.91
CA LEU A 61 3.76 -14.71 -4.74
C LEU A 61 4.15 -15.94 -3.90
N LEU A 62 5.14 -15.79 -3.01
CA LEU A 62 5.57 -16.87 -2.11
C LEU A 62 4.45 -17.31 -1.16
N HIS A 63 3.68 -16.36 -0.63
CA HIS A 63 2.54 -16.65 0.25
C HIS A 63 1.44 -17.41 -0.49
N ALA A 64 1.08 -16.97 -1.70
CA ALA A 64 0.08 -17.63 -2.53
C ALA A 64 0.51 -19.05 -2.96
N CYS A 65 1.74 -19.21 -3.43
CA CYS A 65 2.29 -20.51 -3.84
C CYS A 65 2.42 -21.47 -2.64
N GLY A 66 2.92 -21.00 -1.49
CA GLY A 66 3.03 -21.81 -0.28
C GLY A 66 1.66 -22.16 0.33
N GLY A 67 0.70 -21.24 0.23
CA GLY A 67 -0.71 -21.48 0.58
C GLY A 67 -1.31 -22.59 -0.29
N LEU A 68 -1.28 -22.41 -1.61
CA LEU A 68 -1.77 -23.41 -2.57
C LEU A 68 -1.07 -24.76 -2.41
N GLY A 69 0.25 -24.74 -2.19
CA GLY A 69 1.04 -25.93 -1.92
C GLY A 69 0.62 -26.67 -0.65
N ARG A 70 0.16 -25.97 0.41
CA ARG A 70 -0.44 -26.65 1.58
C ARG A 70 -1.76 -27.32 1.21
N TYR A 71 -2.60 -26.69 0.39
CA TYR A 71 -3.92 -27.23 0.04
C TYR A 71 -3.83 -28.44 -0.89
N LEU A 72 -2.87 -28.43 -1.82
CA LEU A 72 -2.71 -29.48 -2.83
C LEU A 72 -1.83 -30.66 -2.37
N GLN A 73 -1.26 -30.60 -1.16
CA GLN A 73 -0.31 -31.63 -0.72
C GLN A 73 -1.00 -32.92 -0.24
N PRO A 74 -0.64 -34.09 -0.81
CA PRO A 74 -1.11 -35.40 -0.33
C PRO A 74 -0.48 -35.80 1.02
N THR A 75 0.69 -35.26 1.35
CA THR A 75 1.48 -35.58 2.56
C THR A 75 1.79 -34.34 3.38
N ARG A 76 1.68 -34.44 4.71
CA ARG A 76 1.90 -33.35 5.66
C ARG A 76 3.39 -32.98 5.77
N THR A 77 3.90 -32.20 4.81
CA THR A 77 5.27 -31.67 4.89
C THR A 77 5.27 -30.22 5.38
N PRO A 78 6.26 -29.80 6.16
CA PRO A 78 6.35 -28.42 6.64
C PRO A 78 6.78 -27.43 5.54
N ILE A 79 7.19 -27.91 4.36
CA ILE A 79 7.86 -27.09 3.33
C ILE A 79 6.95 -25.97 2.78
N PRO A 80 5.73 -26.22 2.27
CA PRO A 80 4.84 -25.13 1.84
C PRO A 80 4.43 -24.23 3.02
N GLY A 81 4.40 -24.84 4.21
CA GLY A 81 4.36 -24.19 5.51
C GLY A 81 5.28 -22.99 5.61
N VAL A 82 6.57 -23.29 5.53
CA VAL A 82 7.68 -22.34 5.63
C VAL A 82 7.63 -21.33 4.49
N PHE A 83 7.39 -21.76 3.25
CA PHE A 83 7.30 -20.83 2.10
C PHE A 83 6.21 -19.78 2.30
N ALA A 84 5.02 -20.17 2.74
CA ALA A 84 3.97 -19.19 2.97
C ALA A 84 4.28 -18.28 4.16
N HIS A 85 4.96 -18.80 5.18
CA HIS A 85 5.33 -18.02 6.35
C HIS A 85 6.38 -16.96 6.03
N VAL A 86 7.41 -17.32 5.26
CA VAL A 86 8.40 -16.38 4.72
C VAL A 86 7.74 -15.38 3.76
N GLY A 87 6.84 -15.85 2.90
CA GLY A 87 6.04 -14.98 2.03
C GLY A 87 5.23 -13.95 2.82
N TRP A 88 4.61 -14.35 3.93
CA TRP A 88 3.86 -13.47 4.82
C TRP A 88 4.73 -12.35 5.41
N TYR A 89 5.94 -12.66 5.87
CA TYR A 89 6.91 -11.66 6.35
C TYR A 89 7.20 -10.60 5.28
N CYS A 90 7.62 -11.06 4.09
CA CYS A 90 7.98 -10.17 2.99
C CYS A 90 6.77 -9.36 2.50
N MET A 91 5.58 -9.96 2.47
CA MET A 91 4.34 -9.32 2.06
C MET A 91 3.94 -8.21 3.03
N VAL A 92 3.75 -8.53 4.31
CA VAL A 92 3.23 -7.55 5.29
C VAL A 92 4.25 -6.47 5.59
N THR A 93 5.49 -6.84 5.90
CA THR A 93 6.53 -5.85 6.20
C THR A 93 6.90 -5.06 4.94
N GLY A 94 6.96 -5.71 3.78
CA GLY A 94 7.24 -5.04 2.51
C GLY A 94 6.23 -3.92 2.23
N GLN A 95 4.95 -4.16 2.48
CA GLN A 95 3.88 -3.17 2.30
C GLN A 95 4.04 -1.96 3.22
N SER A 96 4.29 -2.19 4.51
CA SER A 96 4.56 -1.10 5.45
C SER A 96 5.78 -0.27 5.02
N VAL A 97 6.82 -0.91 4.46
CA VAL A 97 8.00 -0.22 3.95
C VAL A 97 7.72 0.53 2.63
N VAL A 98 6.82 0.04 1.77
CA VAL A 98 6.34 0.76 0.58
C VAL A 98 5.66 2.06 0.99
N LEU A 99 4.72 1.98 1.95
CA LEU A 99 4.02 3.14 2.52
C LEU A 99 5.02 4.14 3.14
N TRP A 100 5.97 3.65 3.92
CA TRP A 100 7.03 4.48 4.51
C TRP A 100 7.92 5.13 3.44
N SER A 101 8.30 4.39 2.40
CA SER A 101 9.12 4.92 1.31
C SER A 101 8.42 6.08 0.58
N ARG A 102 7.10 6.00 0.43
CA ARG A 102 6.28 7.09 -0.14
C ARG A 102 6.16 8.30 0.78
N LEU A 103 6.16 8.09 2.10
CA LEU A 103 6.02 9.16 3.06
C LEU A 103 7.09 10.26 2.87
N HIS A 104 8.28 9.88 2.40
CA HIS A 104 9.36 10.80 2.04
C HIS A 104 9.01 11.83 0.95
N LEU A 105 8.00 11.56 0.11
CA LEU A 105 7.58 12.47 -0.96
C LEU A 105 6.66 13.58 -0.47
N VAL A 106 6.00 13.38 0.67
CA VAL A 106 4.94 14.28 1.17
C VAL A 106 5.29 14.86 2.54
N VAL A 107 5.95 14.09 3.41
CA VAL A 107 6.33 14.57 4.76
C VAL A 107 7.72 15.19 4.73
N TYR A 108 7.81 16.46 5.14
CA TYR A 108 9.09 17.16 5.29
C TYR A 108 9.80 16.83 6.62
N SER A 109 9.05 16.52 7.67
CA SER A 109 9.60 16.21 9.00
C SER A 109 10.36 14.88 9.01
N ARG A 110 11.68 14.98 9.18
CA ARG A 110 12.56 13.80 9.30
C ARG A 110 12.26 12.97 10.54
N VAL A 111 11.80 13.60 11.62
CA VAL A 111 11.47 12.92 12.89
C VAL A 111 10.28 11.99 12.67
N THR A 112 9.19 12.48 12.07
CA THR A 112 8.00 11.66 11.80
C THR A 112 8.34 10.44 10.94
N ILE A 113 9.14 10.62 9.90
CA ILE A 113 9.56 9.52 9.03
C ILE A 113 10.39 8.47 9.79
N ARG A 114 11.29 8.90 10.68
CA ARG A 114 12.08 7.97 11.52
C ARG A 114 11.20 7.26 12.56
N LEU A 115 10.22 7.95 13.15
CA LEU A 115 9.28 7.35 14.09
C LEU A 115 8.41 6.29 13.40
N VAL A 116 7.94 6.54 12.18
CA VAL A 116 7.21 5.53 11.40
C VAL A 116 8.09 4.33 11.11
N LEU A 117 9.37 4.53 10.75
CA LEU A 117 10.29 3.42 10.57
C LEU A 117 10.50 2.63 11.86
N ALA A 118 10.67 3.32 12.99
CA ALA A 118 10.80 2.68 14.29
C ALA A 118 9.55 1.84 14.62
N MET A 119 8.35 2.35 14.37
CA MET A 119 7.10 1.61 14.52
C MET A 119 7.06 0.34 13.65
N ILE A 120 7.52 0.41 12.40
CA ILE A 120 7.61 -0.75 11.50
C ILE A 120 8.56 -1.80 12.06
N LEU A 121 9.77 -1.39 12.48
CA LEU A 121 10.77 -2.29 13.04
C LEU A 121 10.31 -2.92 14.36
N THR A 122 9.71 -2.13 15.25
CA THR A 122 9.17 -2.65 16.52
C THR A 122 8.07 -3.67 16.26
N SER A 123 7.13 -3.37 15.35
CA SER A 123 6.07 -4.33 15.00
C SER A 123 6.66 -5.59 14.36
N PHE A 124 7.71 -5.46 13.57
CA PHE A 124 8.40 -6.61 12.98
C PHE A 124 8.91 -7.55 14.07
N PHE A 125 9.69 -7.06 15.03
CA PHE A 125 10.25 -7.91 16.08
C PHE A 125 9.18 -8.39 17.06
N CYS A 126 8.29 -7.51 17.51
CA CYS A 126 7.30 -7.84 18.54
C CYS A 126 6.16 -8.73 18.05
N ILE A 127 5.84 -8.72 16.75
CA ILE A 127 4.72 -9.51 16.20
C ILE A 127 5.22 -10.71 15.41
N HIS A 128 6.17 -10.53 14.48
CA HIS A 128 6.60 -11.65 13.65
C HIS A 128 7.34 -12.73 14.46
N VAL A 129 8.20 -12.36 15.41
CA VAL A 129 8.95 -13.33 16.20
C VAL A 129 8.03 -14.22 17.05
N PRO A 130 7.10 -13.69 17.88
CA PRO A 130 6.19 -14.55 18.63
C PRO A 130 5.25 -15.35 17.72
N GLN A 131 4.78 -14.76 16.60
CA GLN A 131 3.96 -15.51 15.63
C GLN A 131 4.71 -16.74 15.10
N THR A 132 6.01 -16.62 14.82
CA THR A 132 6.84 -17.75 14.34
C THR A 132 7.08 -18.79 15.39
N VAL A 133 7.30 -18.39 16.64
CA VAL A 133 7.42 -19.33 17.75
C VAL A 133 6.11 -20.13 17.90
N LEU A 134 4.96 -19.46 17.88
CA LEU A 134 3.66 -20.10 17.98
C LEU A 134 3.39 -21.01 16.78
N PHE A 135 3.65 -20.54 15.56
CA PHE A 135 3.53 -21.34 14.34
C PHE A 135 4.40 -22.61 14.42
N SER A 136 5.65 -22.47 14.85
CA SER A 136 6.56 -23.62 15.00
C SER A 136 6.07 -24.60 16.07
N GLY A 137 5.54 -24.11 17.18
CA GLY A 137 4.94 -24.92 18.23
C GLY A 137 3.75 -25.74 17.74
N VAL A 138 2.91 -25.18 16.87
CA VAL A 138 1.79 -25.90 16.22
C VAL A 138 2.29 -27.03 15.32
N TRP A 139 3.45 -26.91 14.69
CA TRP A 139 4.01 -27.96 13.85
C TRP A 139 4.81 -29.01 14.62
N ALA A 140 5.49 -28.61 15.70
CA ALA A 140 6.34 -29.49 16.51
C ALA A 140 5.55 -30.30 17.56
N SER A 141 4.39 -29.81 18.00
CA SER A 141 3.58 -30.44 19.05
C SER A 141 2.20 -30.84 18.55
N SER A 142 1.65 -31.91 19.15
CA SER A 142 0.25 -32.33 18.96
C SER A 142 -0.68 -31.76 20.03
N ASP A 143 -0.17 -30.94 20.96
CA ASP A 143 -0.96 -30.33 22.01
C ASP A 143 -1.88 -29.22 21.43
N PRO A 144 -3.21 -29.33 21.60
CA PRO A 144 -4.17 -28.37 21.07
C PRO A 144 -3.97 -26.94 21.60
N GLN A 145 -3.35 -26.76 22.78
CA GLN A 145 -3.11 -25.43 23.36
C GLN A 145 -2.25 -24.55 22.45
N TRP A 146 -1.30 -25.11 21.70
CA TRP A 146 -0.49 -24.35 20.75
C TRP A 146 -1.34 -23.76 19.62
N THR A 147 -2.35 -24.50 19.15
CA THR A 147 -3.27 -24.01 18.11
C THR A 147 -4.14 -22.88 18.64
N GLU A 148 -4.65 -23.00 19.86
CA GLU A 148 -5.50 -21.97 20.49
C GLU A 148 -4.72 -20.66 20.69
N ARG A 149 -3.51 -20.75 21.26
CA ARG A 149 -2.61 -19.60 21.44
C ARG A 149 -2.27 -18.93 20.12
N PHE A 150 -1.98 -19.72 19.08
CA PHE A 150 -1.73 -19.21 17.73
C PHE A 150 -2.95 -18.46 17.17
N ARG A 151 -4.16 -19.03 17.29
CA ARG A 151 -5.40 -18.40 16.80
C ARG A 151 -5.67 -17.04 17.48
N VAL A 152 -5.50 -16.97 18.79
CA VAL A 152 -5.67 -15.71 19.53
C VAL A 152 -4.60 -14.69 19.10
N PHE A 153 -3.35 -15.13 18.99
CA PHE A 153 -2.25 -14.25 18.59
C PHE A 153 -2.39 -13.78 17.14
N GLU A 154 -2.92 -14.59 16.23
CA GLU A 154 -3.16 -14.19 14.85
C GLU A 154 -4.16 -13.04 14.76
N LYS A 155 -5.28 -13.09 15.51
CA LYS A 155 -6.24 -11.97 15.64
C LYS A 155 -5.56 -10.68 16.10
N VAL A 156 -4.69 -10.77 17.12
CA VAL A 156 -3.93 -9.62 17.65
C VAL A 156 -2.92 -9.10 16.62
N SER A 157 -2.22 -10.00 15.93
CA SER A 157 -1.24 -9.65 14.90
C SER A 157 -1.88 -8.89 13.75
N LEU A 158 -3.02 -9.39 13.26
CA LEU A 158 -3.77 -8.79 12.17
C LEU A 158 -4.25 -7.39 12.55
N MET A 159 -4.84 -7.23 13.74
CA MET A 159 -5.28 -5.93 14.24
C MET A 159 -4.10 -4.94 14.36
N THR A 160 -2.95 -5.42 14.82
CA THR A 160 -1.75 -4.59 14.97
C THR A 160 -1.25 -4.09 13.62
N PHE A 161 -1.17 -4.95 12.60
CA PHE A 161 -0.76 -4.55 11.26
C PHE A 161 -1.79 -3.64 10.57
N THR A 162 -3.09 -3.92 10.71
CA THR A 162 -4.14 -3.03 10.21
C THR A 162 -4.07 -1.64 10.85
N LEU A 163 -3.87 -1.57 12.17
CA LEU A 163 -3.68 -0.30 12.87
C LEU A 163 -2.42 0.42 12.39
N GLN A 164 -1.31 -0.31 12.24
CA GLN A 164 -0.06 0.25 11.71
C GLN A 164 -0.28 0.86 10.31
N GLU A 165 -0.87 0.12 9.38
CA GLU A 165 -1.15 0.59 8.02
C GLU A 165 -2.09 1.81 8.03
N THR A 166 -3.11 1.80 8.88
CA THR A 166 -4.05 2.92 9.07
C THR A 166 -3.34 4.16 9.58
N VAL A 167 -2.43 4.02 10.56
CA VAL A 167 -1.64 5.15 11.11
C VAL A 167 -0.71 5.72 10.04
N ILE A 168 0.02 4.89 9.29
CA ILE A 168 0.93 5.37 8.24
C ILE A 168 0.15 6.11 7.15
N THR A 169 -0.96 5.53 6.73
CA THR A 169 -1.85 6.12 5.71
C THR A 169 -2.47 7.42 6.21
N GLY A 170 -2.90 7.49 7.48
CA GLY A 170 -3.44 8.70 8.09
C GLY A 170 -2.44 9.85 8.12
N ILE A 171 -1.19 9.58 8.52
CA ILE A 171 -0.10 10.58 8.48
C ILE A 171 0.13 11.06 7.05
N PHE A 172 0.13 10.14 6.08
CA PHE A 172 0.31 10.46 4.67
C PHE A 172 -0.80 11.40 4.15
N VAL A 173 -2.07 11.07 4.40
CA VAL A 173 -3.23 11.87 3.99
C VAL A 173 -3.21 13.26 4.62
N GLN A 174 -2.94 13.33 5.93
CA GLN A 174 -2.90 14.59 6.66
C GLN A 174 -1.79 15.51 6.12
N ALA A 175 -0.59 14.96 5.88
CA ALA A 175 0.52 15.71 5.30
C ALA A 175 0.21 16.15 3.86
N GLY A 176 -0.38 15.26 3.06
CA GLY A 176 -0.83 15.57 1.71
C GLY A 176 -1.79 16.74 1.69
N TYR A 177 -2.86 16.68 2.49
CA TYR A 177 -3.86 17.75 2.55
C TYR A 177 -3.24 19.11 2.93
N ARG A 178 -2.33 19.14 3.91
CA ARG A 178 -1.64 20.37 4.32
C ARG A 178 -0.78 20.96 3.20
N ASN A 179 -0.01 20.13 2.50
CA ASN A 179 0.88 20.58 1.43
C ASN A 179 0.11 21.01 0.17
N PHE A 180 -1.06 20.42 -0.08
CA PHE A 180 -1.86 20.71 -1.25
C PHE A 180 -2.84 21.87 -1.02
N LYS A 181 -3.06 22.31 0.24
CA LYS A 181 -3.93 23.43 0.59
C LYS A 181 -3.70 24.67 -0.29
N SER A 182 -2.45 25.05 -0.51
CA SER A 182 -2.09 26.22 -1.32
C SER A 182 -2.37 26.07 -2.82
N LEU A 183 -2.43 24.84 -3.35
CA LEU A 183 -2.72 24.59 -4.77
C LEU A 183 -4.23 24.67 -5.07
N PHE A 184 -5.08 24.41 -4.07
CA PHE A 184 -6.53 24.53 -4.24
C PHE A 184 -6.99 25.97 -4.46
N GLU A 185 -6.19 26.97 -4.03
CA GLU A 185 -6.54 28.38 -4.19
C GLU A 185 -6.44 28.85 -5.65
N PHE A 186 -5.57 28.23 -6.47
CA PHE A 186 -5.32 28.65 -7.86
C PHE A 186 -5.97 27.75 -8.92
N LYS A 187 -5.95 26.42 -8.75
CA LYS A 187 -6.56 25.43 -9.68
C LYS A 187 -7.51 24.47 -8.96
N ALA A 188 -8.52 25.05 -8.31
CA ALA A 188 -9.42 24.33 -7.41
C ALA A 188 -10.11 23.10 -8.04
N ARG A 189 -10.46 23.10 -9.33
CA ARG A 189 -11.26 22.02 -9.93
C ARG A 189 -10.44 20.76 -10.21
N GLU A 190 -9.32 20.89 -10.93
CA GLU A 190 -8.45 19.76 -11.27
C GLU A 190 -7.80 19.15 -10.01
N ALA A 191 -7.36 20.01 -9.09
CA ALA A 191 -6.80 19.56 -7.82
C ALA A 191 -7.84 18.80 -6.97
N ARG A 192 -9.10 19.25 -6.93
CA ARG A 192 -10.19 18.56 -6.21
C ARG A 192 -10.47 17.18 -6.80
N VAL A 193 -10.56 17.07 -8.12
CA VAL A 193 -10.78 15.78 -8.80
C VAL A 193 -9.67 14.80 -8.47
N LEU A 194 -8.41 15.22 -8.61
CA LEU A 194 -7.28 14.37 -8.30
C LEU A 194 -7.21 13.99 -6.81
N LEU A 195 -7.48 14.92 -5.89
CA LEU A 195 -7.56 14.61 -4.45
C LEU A 195 -8.67 13.58 -4.17
N SER A 196 -9.83 13.70 -4.82
CA SER A 196 -10.93 12.74 -4.69
C SER A 196 -10.48 11.33 -5.10
N TYR A 197 -9.69 11.20 -6.17
CA TYR A 197 -9.11 9.91 -6.55
C TYR A 197 -8.15 9.38 -5.47
N LEU A 198 -7.27 10.21 -4.92
CA LEU A 198 -6.35 9.78 -3.85
C LEU A 198 -7.13 9.31 -2.61
N VAL A 199 -8.14 10.05 -2.18
CA VAL A 199 -8.98 9.69 -1.02
C VAL A 199 -9.74 8.39 -1.30
N SER A 200 -10.33 8.24 -2.49
CA SER A 200 -11.03 7.01 -2.89
C SER A 200 -10.12 5.79 -2.82
N MET A 201 -8.85 5.92 -3.22
CA MET A 201 -7.86 4.86 -3.15
C MET A 201 -7.53 4.46 -1.70
N PHE A 202 -7.45 5.42 -0.77
CA PHE A 202 -7.24 5.11 0.64
C PHE A 202 -8.46 4.46 1.29
N VAL A 203 -9.66 4.91 0.94
CA VAL A 203 -10.91 4.27 1.39
C VAL A 203 -10.95 2.82 0.91
N LEU A 204 -10.56 2.55 -0.34
CA LEU A 204 -10.47 1.19 -0.86
C LEU A 204 -9.53 0.32 -0.02
N VAL A 205 -8.31 0.80 0.28
CA VAL A 205 -7.35 0.05 1.12
C VAL A 205 -7.91 -0.23 2.51
N PHE A 206 -8.55 0.76 3.14
CA PHE A 206 -9.17 0.61 4.45
C PHE A 206 -10.30 -0.42 4.46
N VAL A 207 -11.12 -0.46 3.41
CA VAL A 207 -12.18 -1.46 3.25
C VAL A 207 -11.58 -2.86 3.09
N LEU A 208 -10.50 -3.01 2.30
CA LEU A 208 -9.81 -4.29 2.13
C LEU A 208 -9.22 -4.80 3.46
N ASP A 209 -8.64 -3.91 4.26
CA ASP A 209 -8.15 -4.22 5.61
C ASP A 209 -9.26 -4.70 6.53
N THR A 210 -10.36 -3.94 6.57
CA THR A 210 -11.52 -4.28 7.38
C THR A 210 -12.09 -5.63 6.96
N GLY A 211 -12.12 -5.93 5.65
CA GLY A 211 -12.54 -7.24 5.14
C GLY A 211 -11.68 -8.39 5.66
N LEU A 212 -10.35 -8.26 5.68
CA LEU A 212 -9.47 -9.28 6.26
C LEU A 212 -9.69 -9.45 7.76
N VAL A 213 -9.90 -8.35 8.50
CA VAL A 213 -10.22 -8.39 9.93
C VAL A 213 -11.55 -9.11 10.16
N VAL A 214 -12.60 -8.78 9.41
CA VAL A 214 -13.91 -9.44 9.53
C VAL A 214 -13.80 -10.94 9.28
N LEU A 215 -13.08 -11.38 8.23
CA LEU A 215 -12.88 -12.80 7.96
C LEU A 215 -12.19 -13.54 9.13
N GLU A 216 -11.20 -12.91 9.76
CA GLU A 216 -10.51 -13.48 10.91
C GLU A 216 -11.41 -13.60 12.15
N TYR A 217 -12.20 -12.56 12.43
CA TYR A 217 -13.10 -12.55 13.59
C TYR A 217 -14.34 -13.45 13.40
N MET A 218 -14.74 -13.73 12.17
CA MET A 218 -15.75 -14.74 11.82
C MET A 218 -15.18 -16.17 11.85
N GLU A 219 -13.93 -16.35 12.29
CA GLU A 219 -13.22 -17.64 12.34
C GLU A 219 -13.04 -18.34 10.98
N LEU A 220 -13.17 -17.57 9.89
CA LEU A 220 -12.98 -18.02 8.50
C LEU A 220 -11.49 -17.97 8.10
N PHE A 221 -10.64 -18.62 8.89
CA PHE A 221 -9.18 -18.59 8.75
C PHE A 221 -8.67 -18.97 7.35
N VAL A 222 -9.30 -19.99 6.74
CA VAL A 222 -8.94 -20.50 5.41
C VAL A 222 -9.20 -19.44 4.33
N PHE A 223 -10.36 -18.79 4.38
CA PHE A 223 -10.68 -17.70 3.47
C PHE A 223 -9.82 -16.48 3.73
N GLN A 224 -9.59 -16.14 5.00
CA GLN A 224 -8.72 -15.04 5.40
C GLN A 224 -7.32 -15.18 4.81
N THR A 225 -6.68 -16.33 5.02
CA THR A 225 -5.31 -16.59 4.56
C THR A 225 -5.21 -16.67 3.04
N THR A 226 -6.23 -17.21 2.38
CA THR A 226 -6.26 -17.34 0.92
C THR A 226 -6.63 -16.02 0.22
N SER A 227 -7.36 -15.13 0.88
CA SER A 227 -7.67 -13.78 0.38
C SER A 227 -6.51 -12.80 0.54
N LYS A 228 -5.59 -13.01 1.50
CA LYS A 228 -4.42 -12.14 1.76
C LYS A 228 -3.66 -11.78 0.46
N PRO A 229 -3.24 -12.73 -0.41
CA PRO A 229 -2.53 -12.40 -1.65
C PRO A 229 -3.25 -11.40 -2.56
N ILE A 230 -4.55 -11.60 -2.79
CA ILE A 230 -5.33 -10.68 -3.64
C ILE A 230 -5.40 -9.31 -2.98
N VAL A 231 -5.77 -9.25 -1.70
CA VAL A 231 -5.90 -7.99 -0.96
C VAL A 231 -4.59 -7.20 -1.02
N TYR A 232 -3.47 -7.83 -0.67
CA TYR A 232 -2.17 -7.17 -0.69
C TYR A 232 -1.70 -6.81 -2.11
N SER A 233 -2.08 -7.58 -3.14
CA SER A 233 -1.79 -7.23 -4.54
C SER A 233 -2.56 -5.98 -4.98
N ILE A 234 -3.84 -5.86 -4.60
CA ILE A 234 -4.64 -4.66 -4.88
C ILE A 234 -4.06 -3.47 -4.13
N LYS A 235 -3.65 -3.64 -2.87
CA LYS A 235 -2.94 -2.59 -2.11
C LYS A 235 -1.72 -2.10 -2.87
N LEU A 236 -0.84 -2.98 -3.37
CA LEU A 236 0.30 -2.56 -4.20
C LEU A 236 -0.13 -1.78 -5.45
N LYS A 237 -1.15 -2.24 -6.18
CA LYS A 237 -1.66 -1.52 -7.36
C LYS A 237 -2.14 -0.12 -6.98
N VAL A 238 -2.83 0.01 -5.85
CA VAL A 238 -3.25 1.30 -5.29
C VAL A 238 -2.04 2.19 -4.97
N GLU A 239 -1.04 1.65 -4.26
CA GLU A 239 0.19 2.37 -3.91
C GLU A 239 0.88 2.96 -5.14
N PHE A 240 0.92 2.16 -6.21
CA PHE A 240 1.48 2.54 -7.49
C PHE A 240 0.66 3.65 -8.18
N ALA A 241 -0.66 3.50 -8.22
CA ALA A 241 -1.55 4.52 -8.78
C ALA A 241 -1.40 5.86 -8.03
N VAL A 242 -1.33 5.82 -6.69
CA VAL A 242 -1.15 7.03 -5.89
C VAL A 242 0.20 7.68 -6.17
N LEU A 243 1.29 6.91 -6.29
CA LEU A 243 2.61 7.45 -6.65
C LEU A 243 2.57 8.20 -8.00
N GLN A 244 1.97 7.60 -9.03
CA GLN A 244 1.85 8.25 -10.34
C GLN A 244 1.06 9.55 -10.27
N LYS A 245 -0.05 9.58 -9.53
CA LYS A 245 -0.85 10.80 -9.34
C LYS A 245 -0.07 11.88 -8.60
N LEU A 246 0.68 11.52 -7.55
CA LEU A 246 1.55 12.45 -6.81
C LEU A 246 2.62 13.08 -7.71
N LEU A 247 3.24 12.31 -8.61
CA LEU A 247 4.23 12.84 -9.54
C LEU A 247 3.63 13.87 -10.52
N VAL A 248 2.41 13.61 -11.00
CA VAL A 248 1.66 14.55 -11.84
C VAL A 248 1.39 15.86 -11.07
N PHE A 249 0.99 15.74 -9.80
CA PHE A 249 0.79 16.92 -8.93
C PHE A 249 2.05 17.75 -8.71
N THR A 250 3.18 17.10 -8.41
CA THR A 250 4.44 17.82 -8.18
C THR A 250 4.89 18.56 -9.44
N LYS A 251 4.68 17.98 -10.62
CA LYS A 251 4.97 18.65 -11.90
C LYS A 251 4.12 19.89 -12.14
N MET A 252 2.81 19.85 -11.80
CA MET A 252 1.94 21.04 -11.94
C MET A 252 2.47 22.22 -11.09
N ARG A 253 2.92 21.94 -9.87
CA ARG A 253 3.50 22.98 -8.99
C ARG A 253 4.76 23.61 -9.59
N SER A 254 5.63 22.84 -10.23
CA SER A 254 6.85 23.37 -10.85
C SER A 254 6.57 24.26 -12.07
N CYS A 255 5.55 23.95 -12.87
CA CYS A 255 5.18 24.78 -14.02
C CYS A 255 4.60 26.15 -13.59
N ASP A 256 3.88 26.23 -12.48
CA ASP A 256 3.37 27.51 -11.97
C ASP A 256 4.49 28.43 -11.44
N CYS A 257 5.61 27.89 -10.95
CA CYS A 257 6.77 28.69 -10.52
C CYS A 257 7.45 29.42 -11.69
N HIS A 258 7.46 28.84 -12.89
CA HIS A 258 8.10 29.47 -14.05
C HIS A 258 7.25 30.55 -14.73
N GLY A 259 5.92 30.57 -14.52
CA GLY A 259 5.03 31.59 -15.09
C GLY A 259 5.04 32.94 -14.37
N LEU A 260 5.72 33.05 -13.23
CA LEU A 260 5.81 34.26 -12.42
C LEU A 260 7.13 35.05 -12.61
N GLU A 261 8.08 34.52 -13.39
CA GLU A 261 9.37 35.17 -13.65
C GLU A 261 9.41 36.02 -14.94
N ASP A 262 8.38 35.93 -15.78
CA ASP A 262 8.26 36.68 -17.06
C ASP A 262 7.49 38.01 -16.94
N ILE A 263 7.55 38.70 -15.79
CA ILE A 263 7.12 40.11 -15.72
C ILE A 263 8.36 40.99 -15.88
N PRO A 264 8.56 41.68 -17.03
CA PRO A 264 9.68 42.60 -17.18
C PRO A 264 9.52 43.74 -16.17
N ARG A 265 10.42 43.81 -15.18
CA ARG A 265 10.63 45.01 -14.36
C ARG A 265 11.21 46.11 -15.25
N GLY A 266 10.35 46.78 -16.01
CA GLY A 266 10.80 47.72 -17.03
C GLY A 266 9.72 48.59 -17.62
N ALA A 267 8.83 49.18 -16.82
CA ALA A 267 8.02 50.31 -17.26
C ALA A 267 8.48 51.57 -16.53
N LYS A 268 9.50 52.24 -17.10
CA LYS A 268 9.84 53.61 -16.76
C LYS A 268 8.64 54.50 -17.11
N ALA A 269 8.16 55.28 -16.14
CA ALA A 269 7.24 56.37 -16.39
C ALA A 269 7.90 57.40 -17.32
N MET A 270 7.19 57.83 -18.37
CA MET A 270 7.60 58.90 -19.27
C MET A 270 6.49 59.98 -19.28
N PRO A 271 6.82 61.28 -19.42
CA PRO A 271 5.96 62.37 -19.01
C PRO A 271 4.90 62.74 -20.06
N GLN A 272 3.77 63.24 -19.59
CA GLN A 272 2.70 63.84 -20.41
C GLN A 272 3.18 65.15 -21.03
N THR A 273 3.11 65.24 -22.36
CA THR A 273 3.05 66.50 -23.11
C THR A 273 1.74 66.52 -23.89
N ASN A 274 0.87 67.47 -23.52
CA ASN A 274 -0.36 67.80 -24.23
C ASN A 274 -0.03 68.68 -25.44
N GLU A 275 -0.46 68.27 -26.63
CA GLU A 275 -0.73 69.20 -27.74
C GLU A 275 -2.14 68.92 -28.28
N THR A 276 -2.99 69.94 -28.18
CA THR A 276 -4.34 69.95 -28.73
C THR A 276 -4.33 70.83 -29.96
N THR A 277 -4.46 70.22 -31.14
CA THR A 277 -4.66 70.96 -32.40
C THR A 277 -5.98 70.48 -33.01
N VAL A 278 -7.04 71.28 -32.83
CA VAL A 278 -8.27 71.18 -33.62
C VAL A 278 -8.29 72.39 -34.55
N ALA A 279 -8.23 72.12 -35.84
CA ALA A 279 -8.36 73.11 -36.90
C ALA A 279 -9.77 73.07 -37.52
N THR A 280 -10.06 74.14 -38.28
CA THR A 280 -11.10 74.35 -39.32
C THR A 280 -12.50 74.84 -38.87
N THR A 281 -12.83 76.15 -38.94
CA THR A 281 -13.24 77.04 -40.09
C THR A 281 -14.77 77.03 -40.31
N VAL A 282 -15.53 78.05 -40.76
CA VAL A 282 -15.35 79.44 -41.25
C VAL A 282 -16.77 80.03 -41.49
N HIS A 283 -16.86 81.36 -41.41
CA HIS A 283 -17.92 82.31 -41.85
C HIS A 283 -19.21 82.43 -41.04
#